data_AF-A0A255PWT7-F1
#
_entry.id   AF-A0A255PWT7-F1
#
_cell.length_a   1.000
_cell.length_b   1.000
_cell.length_c   1.000
_cell.angle_alpha   90.00
_cell.angle_beta   90.00
_cell.angle_gamma   90.00
#
_symmetry.space_group_name_H-M   'P 1'
#
loop_
_entity.id
_entity.type
_entity.pdbx_description
1 polymer ?
#
loop_
_entity_poly.entity_id
_entity_poly.type
_entity_poly.pdbx_seq_one_letter_code
_entity_poly.pdbx_strand_id
1 'polypeptide(L)' 'MAAYVAALLERWCDLTEDEEDTSPWSTGPLSGEASGPLIYFPMRWSMAEEASAYAASVAESMGLVCFDVQQDRLRP' A
#
# COMPACT_ATOMS: atom_id res chain seq x y z
N MET A 1 10.24 1.89 6.72
CA MET A 1 8.89 1.28 6.55
C MET A 1 7.79 2.08 7.21
N ALA A 2 7.91 2.47 8.49
CA ALA A 2 6.88 3.28 9.15
C ALA A 2 6.48 4.56 8.40
N ALA A 3 7.46 5.32 7.87
CA ALA A 3 7.18 6.52 7.07
C ALA A 3 6.41 6.23 5.76
N TYR A 4 6.69 5.09 5.14
CA TYR A 4 5.99 4.66 3.93
C TYR A 4 4.54 4.30 4.24
N VAL A 5 4.31 3.51 5.30
CA VAL A 5 2.96 3.18 5.78
C VAL A 5 2.19 4.44 6.14
N ALA A 6 2.81 5.38 6.87
CA ALA A 6 2.17 6.65 7.23
C ALA A 6 1.73 7.44 5.99
N ALA A 7 2.57 7.55 4.96
CA ALA A 7 2.22 8.25 3.72
C ALA A 7 1.07 7.58 2.95
N LEU A 8 0.98 6.24 2.96
CA LEU A 8 -0.17 5.54 2.39
C LEU A 8 -1.45 5.83 3.19
N LEU A 9 -1.35 5.84 4.52
CA LEU A 9 -2.46 6.08 5.43
C LEU A 9 -2.93 7.54 5.45
N GLU A 10 -2.10 8.50 5.03
CA GLU A 10 -2.51 9.90 4.83
C GLU A 10 -3.55 10.05 3.70
N ARG A 11 -3.50 9.18 2.70
CA ARG A 11 -4.45 9.20 1.57
C ARG A 11 -5.67 8.34 1.82
N TRP A 12 -5.48 7.15 2.38
CA TRP A 12 -6.56 6.21 2.67
C TRP A 12 -6.43 5.67 4.07
N CYS A 13 -7.50 5.78 4.86
CA CYS A 13 -7.50 5.25 6.22
C CYS A 13 -7.20 3.75 6.26
N ASP A 14 -6.76 3.30 7.43
CA ASP A 14 -6.55 1.89 7.67
C ASP A 14 -7.87 1.12 7.55
N LEU A 15 -7.83 -0.12 7.06
CA LEU A 15 -9.04 -0.94 6.92
C LEU A 15 -9.76 -1.14 8.27
N THR A 16 -9.02 -1.15 9.38
CA THR A 16 -9.60 -1.29 10.72
C THR A 16 -10.43 -0.07 11.17
N GLU A 17 -10.32 1.05 10.46
CA GLU A 17 -11.00 2.32 10.73
C GLU A 17 -11.92 2.76 9.57
N ASP A 18 -12.07 1.93 8.54
CA ASP A 18 -12.79 2.28 7.31
C ASP A 18 -14.29 2.01 7.41
N GLU A 19 -15.04 2.96 7.99
CA GLU A 19 -16.50 2.90 8.08
C GLU A 19 -17.20 3.24 6.74
N GLU A 20 -16.54 4.00 5.87
CA GLU A 20 -17.11 4.52 4.62
C GLU A 20 -16.82 3.63 3.39
N ASP A 21 -16.13 2.50 3.59
CA ASP A 21 -15.76 1.55 2.54
C ASP A 21 -14.86 2.16 1.45
N THR A 22 -14.00 3.09 1.84
CA THR A 22 -13.14 3.90 0.96
C THR A 22 -11.68 3.43 0.94
N SER A 23 -11.30 2.53 1.84
CA SER A 23 -9.94 2.05 1.94
C SER A 23 -9.64 1.03 0.84
N PRO A 24 -8.52 1.17 0.10
CA PRO A 24 -8.13 0.21 -0.91
C PRO A 24 -7.54 -1.06 -0.30
N TRP A 25 -7.27 -1.10 1.00
CA TRP A 25 -6.66 -2.25 1.67
C TRP A 25 -7.69 -3.36 1.87
N SER A 26 -7.24 -4.61 1.72
CA SER A 26 -8.08 -5.81 1.94
C SER A 26 -7.71 -6.58 3.22
N THR A 27 -6.65 -6.16 3.88
CA THR A 27 -6.25 -6.59 5.23
C THR A 27 -5.77 -5.38 6.03
N GLY A 28 -5.80 -5.51 7.36
CA GLY A 28 -5.36 -4.45 8.27
C GLY A 28 -5.02 -4.99 9.67
N PRO A 29 -4.30 -4.21 10.48
CA PRO A 29 -3.79 -2.88 10.14
C PRO A 29 -2.60 -2.94 9.18
N LEU A 30 -2.49 -1.96 8.29
CA LEU A 30 -1.45 -1.88 7.25
C LEU A 30 -0.04 -1.87 7.86
N SER A 31 0.10 -1.32 9.06
CA SER A 31 1.37 -1.36 9.82
C SER A 31 1.78 -2.78 10.23
N GLY A 32 0.83 -3.69 10.44
CA GLY A 32 1.05 -5.09 10.78
C GLY A 32 1.53 -5.94 9.60
N GLU A 33 1.36 -5.45 8.38
CA GLU A 33 1.82 -6.10 7.14
C GLU A 33 3.33 -5.93 6.90
N ALA A 34 3.99 -5.10 7.70
CA ALA A 34 5.43 -4.87 7.61
C ALA A 34 6.19 -5.95 8.41
N SER A 35 7.16 -6.58 7.75
CA SER A 35 8.07 -7.56 8.35
C SER A 35 9.51 -7.22 7.98
N GLY A 36 10.22 -6.57 8.90
CA GLY A 36 11.58 -6.10 8.69
C GLY A 36 11.67 -5.07 7.54
N PRO A 37 12.51 -5.28 6.51
CA PRO A 37 12.66 -4.35 5.39
C PRO A 37 11.59 -4.50 4.31
N LEU A 38 10.61 -5.41 4.48
CA LEU A 38 9.57 -5.70 3.51
C LEU A 38 8.20 -5.36 4.09
N ILE A 39 7.31 -4.90 3.23
CA ILE A 39 5.88 -4.80 3.50
C ILE A 39 5.13 -5.43 2.34
N TYR A 40 4.13 -6.25 2.64
CA TYR A 40 3.27 -6.88 1.64
C TYR A 40 1.83 -6.59 2.00
N PHE A 41 1.12 -5.83 1.18
CA PHE A 41 -0.23 -5.38 1.51
C PHE A 41 -1.18 -5.65 0.35
N PRO A 42 -2.18 -6.53 0.52
CA PRO A 42 -3.15 -6.85 -0.52
C PRO A 42 -4.20 -5.74 -0.67
N MET A 43 -4.58 -5.45 -1.90
CA MET A 43 -5.57 -4.42 -2.25
C MET A 43 -6.89 -5.02 -2.71
N ARG A 44 -7.97 -4.29 -2.50
CA ARG A 44 -9.29 -4.56 -3.08
C ARG A 44 -9.21 -4.43 -4.60
N TRP A 45 -9.81 -5.40 -5.31
CA TRP A 45 -9.77 -5.45 -6.78
C TRP A 45 -10.24 -4.15 -7.44
N SER A 46 -11.34 -3.56 -6.95
CA SER A 46 -11.94 -2.34 -7.52
C SER A 46 -11.05 -1.11 -7.43
N MET A 47 -10.05 -1.10 -6.54
CA MET A 47 -9.17 0.05 -6.29
C MET A 47 -7.71 -0.25 -6.59
N ALA A 48 -7.38 -1.50 -6.94
CA ALA A 48 -6.00 -1.97 -7.06
C ALA A 48 -5.19 -1.18 -8.08
N GLU A 49 -5.79 -0.75 -9.20
CA GLU A 49 -5.06 0.01 -10.23
C GLU A 49 -4.58 1.38 -9.71
N GLU A 50 -5.47 2.16 -9.09
CA GLU A 50 -5.14 3.47 -8.52
C GLU A 50 -4.22 3.33 -7.31
N ALA A 51 -4.57 2.45 -6.38
CA ALA A 51 -3.84 2.28 -5.13
C ALA A 51 -2.42 1.75 -5.37
N SER A 52 -2.24 0.78 -6.28
CA SER A 52 -0.90 0.25 -6.61
C SER A 52 -0.04 1.30 -7.31
N ALA A 53 -0.61 2.09 -8.23
CA ALA A 53 0.11 3.16 -8.90
C ALA A 53 0.56 4.24 -7.91
N TYR A 54 -0.31 4.65 -7.00
CA TYR A 54 0.06 5.60 -5.94
C TYR A 54 1.12 5.02 -5.01
N ALA A 55 0.94 3.79 -4.53
CA ALA A 55 1.88 3.14 -3.61
C ALA A 55 3.28 2.99 -4.23
N ALA A 56 3.37 2.67 -5.52
CA ALA A 56 4.62 2.65 -6.26
C ALA A 56 5.28 4.04 -6.31
N SER A 57 4.53 5.10 -6.65
CA SER A 57 5.06 6.47 -6.70
C SER A 57 5.58 6.98 -5.34
N VAL A 58 4.90 6.62 -4.25
CA VAL A 58 5.36 6.94 -2.89
C VAL A 58 6.64 6.16 -2.57
N ALA A 59 6.72 4.89 -2.97
CA ALA A 59 7.91 4.07 -2.77
C ALA A 59 9.11 4.67 -3.51
N GLU A 60 8.93 5.06 -4.77
CA GLU A 60 9.95 5.75 -5.59
C GLU A 60 10.47 7.00 -4.87
N SER A 61 9.56 7.85 -4.40
CA SER A 61 9.89 9.12 -3.73
C SER A 61 10.71 8.93 -2.45
N MET A 62 10.64 7.73 -1.84
CA MET A 62 11.36 7.37 -0.62
C MET A 62 12.57 6.47 -0.87
N GLY A 63 12.90 6.18 -2.13
CA GLY A 63 14.00 5.29 -2.51
C GLY A 63 13.75 3.81 -2.15
N LEU A 64 12.48 3.41 -2.07
CA LEU A 64 12.07 2.03 -1.83
C LEU A 64 11.85 1.29 -3.15
N VAL A 65 12.04 -0.03 -3.12
CA VAL A 65 11.77 -0.90 -4.27
C VAL A 65 10.33 -1.39 -4.19
N CYS A 66 9.53 -1.13 -5.23
CA CYS A 66 8.17 -1.64 -5.36
C CYS A 66 8.12 -2.77 -6.40
N PHE A 67 7.83 -3.99 -5.97
CA PHE A 67 7.54 -5.11 -6.86
C PHE A 67 6.03 -5.36 -6.89
N ASP A 68 5.45 -5.32 -8.09
CA ASP A 68 4.03 -5.55 -8.33
C ASP A 68 3.83 -7.00 -8.80
N VAL A 69 3.31 -7.83 -7.90
CA VAL A 69 3.05 -9.26 -8.16
C VAL A 69 1.98 -9.50 -9.23
N GLN A 70 1.07 -8.55 -9.47
CA GLN A 70 0.04 -8.69 -10.50
C GLN A 70 0.60 -8.43 -11.90
N GLN A 71 1.61 -7.55 -11.99
CA GLN A 71 2.27 -7.20 -13.25
C GLN A 71 3.60 -7.95 -13.47
N ASP A 72 4.03 -8.74 -12.48
CA ASP A 72 5.29 -9.49 -12.46
C ASP A 72 6.51 -8.62 -12.80
N ARG A 73 6.56 -7.41 -12.22
CA ARG A 73 7.63 -6.44 -12.50
C ARG A 73 7.88 -5.47 -11.36
N LEU A 74 9.08 -4.88 -11.37
CA LEU A 74 9.35 -3.67 -10.60
C LEU A 74 8.60 -2.48 -11.19
N ARG A 75 8.04 -1.66 -10.32
CA ARG A 75 7.38 -0.39 -10.68
C ARG A 75 8.41 0.73 -10.55
N PRO A 76 8.48 1.67 -11.53
CA PRO A 76 9.09 2.97 -11.28
C PRO A 76 8.29 3.65 -10.17
#